data_AF-A0AAP5LU77-F1
#
_entry.id   AF-A0AAP5LU77-F1
#
_cell.length_a   1.000
_cell.length_b   1.000
_cell.length_c   1.000
_cell.angle_alpha   90.00
_cell.angle_beta   90.00
_cell.angle_gamma   90.00
#
_symmetry.space_group_name_H-M   'P 1'
#
loop_
_entity.id
_entity.type
_entity.pdbx_description
1 polymer ?
#
loop_
_entity_poly.entity_id
_entity_poly.type
_entity_poly.pdbx_seq_one_letter_code
_entity_poly.pdbx_strand_id
1 'polypeptide(L)' 'MIKLLICNFEDLARALRRFEELFGAPEGSAEACELRDISNGLRAFEDKVAARIAARRFTAGSLIDVMPRSGLDPTHRP' A
#
# COMPACT_ATOMS: atom_id res chain seq x y z
N MET A 1 -22.31 -2.78 -11.51
CA MET A 1 -21.03 -2.09 -11.28
C MET A 1 -19.99 -3.15 -10.93
N ILE A 2 -19.06 -3.45 -11.83
CA ILE A 2 -18.00 -4.44 -11.59
C ILE A 2 -16.92 -3.74 -10.76
N LYS A 3 -16.66 -4.23 -9.55
CA LYS A 3 -15.66 -3.65 -8.66
C LYS A 3 -14.27 -4.06 -9.18
N LEU A 4 -13.51 -3.13 -9.75
CA LEU A 4 -12.14 -3.40 -10.20
C LEU A 4 -11.27 -3.72 -8.97
N LEU A 5 -10.72 -4.93 -8.92
CA LEU A 5 -9.88 -5.39 -7.82
C LEU A 5 -8.46 -5.63 -8.33
N ILE A 6 -7.52 -4.80 -7.89
CA ILE A 6 -6.10 -4.95 -8.21
C ILE A 6 -5.45 -5.84 -7.14
N CYS A 7 -5.01 -7.03 -7.55
CA CYS A 7 -4.46 -8.05 -6.64
C CYS A 7 -2.95 -8.25 -6.82
N ASN A 8 -2.41 -7.96 -8.00
CA ASN A 8 -1.01 -8.19 -8.35
C ASN A 8 -0.47 -7.07 -9.27
N PHE A 9 0.81 -7.16 -9.62
CA PHE A 9 1.48 -6.17 -10.47
C PHE A 9 1.00 -6.16 -11.93
N GLU A 10 0.51 -7.28 -12.47
CA GLU A 10 -0.04 -7.34 -13.82
C GLU A 10 -1.40 -6.62 -13.90
N ASP A 11 -2.24 -6.81 -12.88
CA ASP A 11 -3.51 -6.09 -12.73
C ASP A 11 -3.27 -4.60 -12.57
N LEU A 12 -2.24 -4.21 -11.82
CA LEU A 12 -1.82 -2.83 -11.68
C LEU A 12 -1.39 -2.24 -13.03
N ALA A 13 -0.52 -2.92 -13.77
CA ALA A 13 -0.07 -2.46 -15.08
C ALA A 13 -1.23 -2.35 -16.09
N ARG A 14 -2.19 -3.29 -16.04
CA ARG A 14 -3.40 -3.23 -16.87
C ARG A 14 -4.29 -2.05 -16.49
N ALA A 15 -4.49 -1.82 -15.20
CA ALA A 15 -5.28 -0.70 -14.69
C ALA A 15 -4.64 0.66 -15.07
N LEU A 16 -3.32 0.78 -14.97
CA LEU A 16 -2.60 2.01 -15.35
C LEU A 16 -2.69 2.30 -16.86
N ARG A 17 -2.46 1.30 -17.71
CA ARG A 17 -2.65 1.48 -19.17
C ARG A 17 -4.07 1.92 -19.51
N ARG A 18 -5.07 1.28 -18.88
CA ARG A 18 -6.47 1.63 -19.11
C ARG A 18 -6.80 3.03 -18.59
N PHE A 19 -6.20 3.44 -17.49
CA PHE A 19 -6.33 4.81 -16.98
C PHE A 19 -5.78 5.84 -17.99
N GLU A 20 -4.62 5.58 -18.58
CA GLU A 20 -4.03 6.43 -19.62
C GLU A 20 -4.91 6.52 -20.87
N GLU A 21 -5.49 5.39 -21.32
CA GLU A 21 -6.41 5.35 -22.47
C GLU A 21 -7.67 6.19 -22.26
N LEU A 22 -8.17 6.25 -21.02
CA LEU A 22 -9.40 6.94 -20.67
C LEU A 22 -9.14 8.38 -20.19
N PHE A 23 -7.88 8.81 -20.13
CA PHE A 23 -7.51 10.12 -19.62
C PHE A 23 -8.06 11.22 -20.54
N GLY A 24 -8.83 12.15 -19.97
CA GLY A 24 -9.53 13.19 -20.73
C GLY A 24 -10.89 12.77 -21.30
N ALA A 25 -11.42 11.62 -20.88
CA ALA A 25 -12.81 11.25 -21.17
C ALA A 25 -13.79 12.37 -20.74
N PRO A 26 -14.81 12.68 -21.55
CA PRO A 26 -15.75 13.74 -21.24
C PRO A 26 -16.55 13.43 -19.98
N GLU A 27 -16.76 14.44 -19.14
CA GLU A 27 -17.51 14.28 -17.89
C GLU A 27 -18.92 13.72 -18.15
N GLY A 28 -19.33 12.75 -17.33
CA GLY A 28 -20.62 12.08 -17.46
C GLY A 28 -20.64 10.94 -18.49
N SER A 29 -19.55 10.69 -19.22
CA SER A 29 -19.45 9.54 -20.13
C SER A 29 -19.24 8.23 -19.36
N ALA A 30 -19.46 7.11 -20.06
CA ALA A 30 -19.21 5.78 -19.50
C ALA A 30 -17.71 5.60 -19.18
N GLU A 31 -16.83 6.13 -20.03
CA GLU A 31 -15.38 6.15 -19.87
C GLU A 31 -14.96 6.95 -18.64
N ALA A 32 -15.58 8.10 -18.35
CA ALA A 32 -15.32 8.86 -17.13
C ALA A 32 -15.75 8.09 -15.87
N CYS A 33 -16.84 7.31 -15.96
CA CYS A 33 -17.27 6.42 -14.89
C CYS A 33 -16.27 5.27 -14.68
N GLU A 34 -15.79 4.65 -15.77
CA GLU A 34 -14.76 3.60 -15.73
C GLU A 34 -13.43 4.13 -15.15
N LEU A 35 -13.00 5.32 -15.56
CA LEU A 35 -11.80 5.98 -15.02
C LEU A 35 -11.91 6.20 -13.50
N ARG A 36 -13.09 6.56 -13.01
CA ARG A 36 -13.35 6.69 -11.57
C ARG A 36 -13.25 5.33 -10.86
N ASP A 37 -13.78 4.27 -11.45
CA ASP A 37 -13.68 2.92 -10.88
C ASP A 37 -12.23 2.41 -10.86
N ILE A 38 -11.44 2.68 -11.90
CA ILE A 38 -10.01 2.39 -11.95
C ILE A 38 -9.26 3.17 -10.87
N SER A 39 -9.55 4.47 -10.73
CA SER A 39 -8.95 5.34 -9.71
C SER A 39 -9.22 4.81 -8.29
N ASN A 40 -10.45 4.37 -8.03
CA ASN A 40 -10.81 3.74 -6.75
C ASN A 40 -10.06 2.44 -6.52
N GLY A 41 -9.88 1.62 -7.56
CA GLY A 41 -9.08 0.39 -7.50
C GLY A 41 -7.61 0.64 -7.18
N LEU A 42 -7.00 1.65 -7.83
CA LEU A 42 -5.63 2.07 -7.59
C LEU A 42 -5.42 2.54 -6.15
N ARG A 43 -6.31 3.41 -5.64
CA ARG A 43 -6.26 3.87 -4.25
C ARG A 43 -6.34 2.71 -3.25
N ALA A 44 -7.27 1.77 -3.46
CA ALA A 44 -7.40 0.62 -2.57
C ALA A 44 -6.15 -0.30 -2.60
N PHE A 45 -5.44 -0.36 -3.72
CA PHE A 45 -4.16 -1.07 -3.81
C PHE A 45 -3.05 -0.34 -3.05
N GLU A 46 -2.95 0.98 -3.20
CA GLU A 46 -2.01 1.82 -2.45
C GLU A 46 -2.21 1.67 -0.93
N ASP A 47 -3.46 1.73 -0.46
CA ASP A 47 -3.80 1.53 0.96
C ASP A 47 -3.33 0.16 1.48
N LYS A 48 -3.52 -0.91 0.68
CA LYS A 48 -3.03 -2.26 1.04
C LYS A 48 -1.52 -2.29 1.13
N VAL A 49 -0.80 -1.67 0.20
CA VAL A 49 0.67 -1.60 0.22
C VAL A 49 1.15 -0.81 1.43
N ALA A 50 0.55 0.35 1.70
CA ALA A 50 0.84 1.18 2.86
C ALA A 50 0.62 0.42 4.18
N ALA A 51 -0.50 -0.32 4.30
CA ALA A 51 -0.79 -1.16 5.46
C ALA A 51 0.27 -2.26 5.65
N ARG A 52 0.72 -2.92 4.57
CA ARG A 52 1.79 -3.94 4.64
C ARG A 52 3.13 -3.33 5.05
N ILE A 53 3.46 -2.14 4.58
CA ILE A 53 4.67 -1.40 4.99
C ILE A 53 4.58 -1.03 6.47
N ALA A 54 3.45 -0.48 6.92
CA ALA A 54 3.22 -0.10 8.31
C ALA A 54 3.33 -1.32 9.24
N ALA A 55 2.71 -2.45 8.89
CA ALA A 55 2.81 -3.69 9.65
C ALA A 55 4.27 -4.17 9.77
N ARG A 56 5.04 -4.14 8.66
CA ARG A 56 6.46 -4.52 8.68
C ARG A 56 7.30 -3.59 9.56
N ARG A 57 7.03 -2.28 9.54
CA ARG A 57 7.71 -1.30 10.40
C ARG A 57 7.38 -1.53 11.87
N PHE A 58 6.13 -1.86 12.20
CA PHE A 58 5.74 -2.19 13.57
C PHE A 58 6.45 -3.46 14.07
N THR A 59 6.52 -4.52 13.25
CA THR A 59 7.26 -5.73 13.62
C THR A 59 8.77 -5.48 13.75
N ALA A 60 9.35 -4.63 12.91
CA ALA A 60 10.77 -4.27 13.00
C ALA A 60 11.06 -3.39 14.23
N GLY A 61 10.20 -2.42 14.54
CA GLY A 61 10.30 -1.59 15.74
C GLY A 61 10.10 -2.39 17.03
N SER A 62 9.17 -3.35 17.02
CA SER A 62 8.91 -4.23 18.16
C SER A 62 10.03 -5.27 18.39
N LEU A 63 10.79 -5.66 17.35
CA LEU A 63 11.96 -6.52 17.51
C LEU A 63 13.16 -5.79 18.15
N ILE A 64 13.27 -4.47 17.94
CA ILE A 64 14.33 -3.66 18.56
C ILE A 64 14.04 -3.42 20.06
N ASP A 65 12.77 -3.44 20.47
CA ASP A 65 12.34 -3.23 21.86
C ASP A 65 12.38 -4.51 22.72
N VAL A 66 12.53 -5.69 22.10
CA VAL A 66 12.58 -7.01 22.78
C VAL A 66 14.00 -7.57 22.89
N MET A 67 15.04 -6.82 22.49
CA MET A 67 16.39 -7.16 22.94
C MET A 67 16.55 -6.71 24.40
N PRO A 68 16.68 -7.65 25.37
CA PRO A 68 17.02 -7.25 26.72
C PRO A 68 18.37 -6.53 26.64
N ARG A 69 18.45 -5.33 27.23
CA ARG A 69 19.72 -4.69 27.58
C ARG A 69 20.42 -5.52 28.67
N SER A 70 20.77 -6.76 28.35
CA SER A 70 21.58 -7.62 29.19
C SER A 70 23.03 -7.24 28.95
N GLY A 71 23.59 -6.48 29.89
CA GLY A 71 25.03 -6.32 30.04
C GLY A 71 25.53 -4.92 29.72
N LEU A 72 25.49 -4.05 30.74
CA LEU A 72 26.56 -3.11 31.09
C LEU A 72 26.16 -2.46 32.43
N ASP A 73 26.30 -3.21 33.53
CA ASP A 73 26.47 -2.62 34.86
C ASP A 73 27.91 -2.91 35.31
N PRO A 74 28.85 -1.97 35.13
CA PRO A 74 30.21 -2.09 35.61
C PRO A 74 30.34 -1.40 36.96
N THR A 75 29.52 -1.75 37.96
CA THR A 75 29.67 -1.21 39.31
C THR A 75 29.59 -2.30 40.37
N HIS A 76 30.49 -3.28 40.26
CA HIS A 76 30.95 -4.08 41.39
C HIS A 76 32.40 -3.68 41.70
N ARG A 77 32.62 -2.93 42.78
CA ARG A 77 33.92 -2.84 43.44
C ARG A 77 33.78 -3.35 44.88
N PRO A 78 34.79 -4.09 45.39
CA PRO A 78 34.77 -4.76 46.69
C PRO A 78 34.69 -3.80 47.86
#